data_AF-A0A0D7WU58-F1
#
_entry.id   AF-A0A0D7WU58-F1
#
_cell.length_a   1.000
_cell.length_b   1.000
_cell.length_c   1.000
_cell.angle_alpha   90.00
_cell.angle_beta   90.00
_cell.angle_gamma   90.00
#
_symmetry.space_group_name_H-M   'P 1'
#
loop_
_entity.id
_entity.type
_entity.pdbx_description
1 polymer ?
#
loop_
_entity_poly.entity_id
_entity_poly.type
_entity_poly.pdbx_seq_one_letter_code
_entity_poly.pdbx_strand_id
1 'polypeptide(L)'
;MSELMDLMKRLLNMEPTDISKDDILIHYLNKARSNILGYCNVVTLPVEYDDVMVDYAAYLYKNRDSVGLTNKQEGERSATYETGIPASIRLALPLPKIKVGTD
;
A
#
# COMPACT_ATOMS: atom_id res chain seq x y z
N MET A 1 -14.81 1.88 7.01
CA MET A 1 -14.27 0.65 6.37
C MET A 1 -14.93 0.37 5.03
N SER A 2 -16.25 0.53 4.90
CA SER A 2 -16.98 0.35 3.64
C SER A 2 -16.47 1.25 2.52
N GLU A 3 -16.33 2.56 2.77
CA GLU A 3 -15.94 3.53 1.73
C GLU A 3 -14.53 3.30 1.16
N LEU A 4 -13.59 2.87 2.00
CA LEU A 4 -12.22 2.54 1.57
C LEU A 4 -12.19 1.29 0.68
N MET A 5 -13.06 0.33 0.99
CA MET A 5 -13.19 -0.89 0.21
C MET A 5 -13.89 -0.62 -1.12
N ASP A 6 -14.94 0.21 -1.12
CA ASP A 6 -15.60 0.69 -2.34
C ASP A 6 -14.63 1.44 -3.26
N LEU A 7 -13.80 2.33 -2.70
CA LEU A 7 -12.76 3.03 -3.45
C LEU A 7 -11.74 2.04 -4.04
N MET A 8 -11.26 1.09 -3.24
CA MET A 8 -10.32 0.06 -3.69
C MET A 8 -10.89 -0.79 -4.82
N LYS A 9 -12.16 -1.21 -4.73
CA LYS A 9 -12.86 -1.96 -5.79
C LYS A 9 -12.92 -1.14 -7.08
N ARG A 10 -13.26 0.15 -6.99
CA ARG A 10 -13.27 1.07 -8.16
C ARG A 10 -11.89 1.20 -8.80
N LEU A 11 -10.82 1.35 -8.01
CA LEU A 11 -9.44 1.43 -8.52
C LEU A 11 -8.95 0.13 -9.18
N LEU A 12 -9.57 -1.00 -8.81
CA LEU A 12 -9.31 -2.32 -9.36
C LEU A 12 -10.24 -2.70 -10.53
N ASN A 13 -11.13 -1.78 -10.97
CA ASN A 13 -12.19 -2.07 -11.94
C ASN A 13 -13.03 -3.30 -11.55
N MET A 14 -13.30 -3.48 -10.25
CA MET A 14 -14.20 -4.51 -9.74
C MET A 14 -15.60 -3.93 -9.54
N GLU A 15 -16.62 -4.76 -9.73
CA GLU A 15 -17.98 -4.36 -9.39
C GLU A 15 -18.12 -4.18 -7.87
N PRO A 16 -18.80 -3.13 -7.38
CA PRO A 16 -18.97 -2.90 -5.95
C PRO A 16 -19.74 -4.04 -5.25
N THR A 17 -20.56 -4.77 -6.01
CA THR A 17 -21.31 -5.95 -5.57
C THR A 17 -20.48 -7.24 -5.55
N ASP A 18 -19.27 -7.26 -6.13
CA ASP A 18 -18.38 -8.43 -6.04
C ASP A 18 -17.83 -8.52 -4.62
N ILE A 19 -18.29 -9.51 -3.88
CA ILE A 19 -17.81 -9.84 -2.52
C ILE A 19 -16.81 -11.00 -2.53
N SER A 20 -16.56 -11.60 -3.71
CA SER A 20 -15.75 -12.81 -3.87
C SER A 20 -14.31 -12.66 -3.36
N LYS A 21 -13.80 -11.43 -3.26
CA LYS A 21 -12.42 -11.13 -2.86
C LYS A 21 -12.35 -10.13 -1.71
N ASP A 22 -13.45 -9.85 -1.02
CA ASP A 22 -13.48 -8.83 0.04
C ASP A 22 -12.51 -9.16 1.16
N ASP A 23 -12.42 -10.41 1.59
CA ASP A 23 -11.43 -10.85 2.60
C ASP A 23 -9.98 -10.57 2.17
N ILE A 24 -9.69 -10.73 0.88
CA ILE A 24 -8.35 -10.47 0.32
C ILE A 24 -8.11 -8.96 0.28
N LEU A 25 -9.07 -8.17 -0.19
CA LEU A 25 -8.97 -6.71 -0.22
C LEU A 25 -8.76 -6.14 1.18
N ILE A 26 -9.53 -6.61 2.16
CA ILE A 26 -9.39 -6.26 3.59
C ILE A 26 -7.99 -6.62 4.10
N HIS A 27 -7.47 -7.79 3.75
CA HIS A 27 -6.11 -8.18 4.12
C HIS A 27 -5.07 -7.18 3.59
N TYR A 28 -5.16 -6.77 2.32
CA TYR A 28 -4.24 -5.81 1.72
C TYR A 28 -4.39 -4.39 2.29
N LEU A 29 -5.61 -3.95 2.61
CA LEU A 29 -5.84 -2.67 3.29
C LEU A 29 -5.18 -2.65 4.68
N ASN A 30 -5.34 -3.72 5.47
CA ASN A 30 -4.69 -3.85 6.76
C ASN A 30 -3.16 -3.88 6.63
N LYS A 31 -2.65 -4.60 5.63
CA LYS A 31 -1.21 -4.64 5.34
C LYS A 31 -0.66 -3.27 4.93
N ALA A 32 -1.36 -2.57 4.05
CA ALA A 32 -1.03 -1.21 3.63
C ALA A 32 -0.97 -0.27 4.83
N ARG A 33 -1.99 -0.32 5.70
CA ARG A 33 -2.04 0.43 6.94
C ARG A 33 -0.86 0.15 7.85
N SER A 34 -0.57 -1.11 8.16
CA SER A 34 0.57 -1.47 9.01
C SER A 34 1.91 -1.01 8.44
N ASN A 35 2.11 -1.14 7.12
CA ASN A 35 3.31 -0.66 6.46
C ASN A 35 3.45 0.87 6.56
N ILE A 36 2.38 1.61 6.30
CA ILE A 36 2.36 3.08 6.37
C ILE A 36 2.62 3.55 7.80
N LEU A 37 1.94 2.97 8.79
CA LEU A 37 2.15 3.29 10.20
C LEU A 37 3.59 3.01 10.63
N GLY A 38 4.15 1.86 10.22
CA GLY A 38 5.55 1.51 10.47
C GLY A 38 6.53 2.47 9.79
N TYR A 39 6.24 2.90 8.56
CA TYR A 39 7.06 3.85 7.82
C TYR A 39 7.04 5.25 8.43
N CYS A 40 5.85 5.78 8.74
CA CYS A 40 5.68 7.10 9.35
C CYS A 40 6.06 7.13 10.83
N ASN A 41 6.27 5.97 11.46
CA ASN A 41 6.50 5.79 12.89
C ASN A 41 5.39 6.44 13.75
N VAL A 42 4.14 6.26 13.34
CA VAL A 42 2.96 6.77 14.03
C VAL A 42 2.01 5.63 14.37
N VAL A 43 1.24 5.79 15.46
CA VAL A 43 0.25 4.81 15.89
C VAL A 43 -1.09 4.99 15.16
N THR A 44 -1.35 6.21 14.69
CA THR A 44 -2.57 6.59 13.98
C THR A 44 -2.22 7.47 12.79
N LEU A 45 -2.92 7.26 11.68
CA LEU A 45 -2.83 8.06 10.47
C LEU A 45 -4.14 8.87 10.37
N PRO A 46 -4.09 10.19 10.09
CA PRO A 46 -5.31 10.97 9.91
C PRO A 46 -6.01 10.55 8.62
N VAL A 47 -7.33 10.77 8.59
CA VAL A 47 -8.23 10.34 7.49
C VAL A 47 -7.87 10.95 6.13
N GLU A 48 -7.10 12.04 6.13
CA GLU A 48 -6.60 12.71 4.92
C GLU A 48 -5.69 11.80 4.08
N TYR A 49 -5.09 10.78 4.70
CA TYR A 49 -4.25 9.79 4.03
C TYR A 49 -4.98 8.46 3.78
N ASP A 50 -6.29 8.38 4.05
CA ASP A 50 -7.06 7.18 3.77
C ASP A 50 -7.06 6.85 2.27
N ASP A 51 -7.20 7.84 1.38
CA ASP A 51 -7.04 7.67 -0.07
C ASP A 51 -5.66 7.11 -0.43
N VAL A 52 -4.60 7.67 0.15
CA VAL A 52 -3.21 7.23 -0.07
C VAL A 52 -3.01 5.78 0.39
N MET A 53 -3.63 5.40 1.52
CA MET A 53 -3.62 4.03 2.00
C MET A 53 -4.34 3.08 1.04
N VAL A 54 -5.47 3.50 0.48
CA VAL A 54 -6.22 2.69 -0.48
C VAL A 54 -5.46 2.55 -1.80
N ASP A 55 -4.85 3.63 -2.31
CA ASP A 55 -3.96 3.57 -3.48
C ASP A 55 -2.82 2.58 -3.28
N TYR A 56 -2.20 2.59 -2.09
CA TYR A 56 -1.15 1.64 -1.77
C TYR A 56 -1.66 0.20 -1.67
N ALA A 57 -2.82 -0.02 -1.05
CA ALA A 57 -3.44 -1.34 -0.99
C ALA A 57 -3.78 -1.87 -2.39
N ALA A 58 -4.33 -1.02 -3.26
CA ALA A 58 -4.64 -1.36 -4.65
C ALA A 58 -3.35 -1.67 -5.44
N TYR A 59 -2.29 -0.91 -5.22
CA TYR A 59 -0.97 -1.20 -5.78
C TYR A 59 -0.44 -2.56 -5.30
N LEU A 60 -0.48 -2.86 -4.01
CA LEU A 60 -0.05 -4.15 -3.47
C LEU A 60 -0.86 -5.32 -4.04
N TYR A 61 -2.16 -5.14 -4.20
CA TYR A 61 -3.03 -6.15 -4.79
C TYR A 61 -2.71 -6.37 -6.27
N LYS A 62 -2.54 -5.30 -7.07
CA LYS A 62 -2.16 -5.39 -8.50
C LYS A 62 -0.77 -6.03 -8.68
N ASN A 63 0.15 -5.77 -7.76
CA ASN A 63 1.53 -6.26 -7.83
C ASN A 63 1.74 -7.60 -7.10
N ARG A 64 0.69 -8.22 -6.53
CA ARG A 64 0.82 -9.49 -5.79
C ARG A 64 1.44 -10.61 -6.63
N ASP A 65 1.12 -10.64 -7.91
CA ASP A 65 1.65 -11.60 -8.89
C ASP A 65 3.13 -11.30 -9.22
N SER A 66 3.55 -10.04 -9.09
CA SER A 66 4.94 -9.61 -9.27
C SER A 66 5.81 -9.84 -8.03
N VAL A 67 5.21 -9.91 -6.83
CA VAL A 67 5.92 -10.24 -5.57
C VAL A 67 6.27 -11.73 -5.52
N GLY A 68 5.48 -12.60 -6.16
CA GLY A 68 5.85 -13.99 -6.41
C GLY A 68 7.02 -14.15 -7.40
N LEU A 69 7.34 -13.09 -8.14
CA LEU A 69 8.44 -13.03 -9.12
C LEU A 69 9.70 -12.34 -8.57
N THR A 70 9.81 -12.10 -7.25
CA THR A 70 11.04 -11.55 -6.65
C THR A 70 12.20 -12.57 -6.66
N ASN A 71 11.98 -13.78 -7.18
CA ASN A 71 13.02 -14.78 -7.42
C ASN A 71 13.07 -15.28 -8.89
N LYS A 72 12.82 -14.40 -9.87
CA LYS A 72 13.31 -14.63 -11.24
C LYS A 72 14.24 -13.48 -11.65
N GLN A 73 15.55 -13.72 -11.52
CA GLN A 73 16.54 -13.02 -12.33
C GLN A 73 16.36 -13.50 -13.78
N GLU A 74 15.63 -12.73 -14.60
CA GLU A 74 15.73 -12.85 -16.05
C GLU A 74 16.50 -11.65 -16.60
N GLY A 75 17.74 -11.92 -17.03
CA GLY A 75 18.54 -11.17 -18.01
C GLY A 75 18.62 -9.65 -17.91
N GLU A 76 19.80 -9.13 -17.57
CA GLU A 76 20.37 -7.78 -17.86
C GLU A 76 19.53 -6.51 -17.62
N ARG A 77 18.28 -6.59 -17.18
CA ARG A 77 17.46 -5.45 -16.76
C ARG A 77 17.21 -5.56 -15.28
N SER A 78 18.10 -4.95 -14.50
CA SER A 78 17.93 -4.73 -13.07
C SER A 78 16.73 -3.80 -12.83
N ALA A 79 15.53 -4.35 -12.74
CA ALA A 79 14.39 -3.64 -12.18
C ALA A 79 14.56 -3.63 -10.66
N THR A 80 15.00 -2.50 -10.11
CA THR A 80 15.06 -2.29 -8.66
C THR A 80 13.62 -2.17 -8.15
N TYR A 81 12.99 -3.30 -7.85
CA TYR A 81 11.77 -3.30 -7.06
C TYR A 81 12.16 -2.87 -5.64
N GLU A 82 11.86 -1.63 -5.28
CA GLU A 82 12.04 -1.16 -3.90
C GLU A 82 11.27 -2.11 -2.97
N THR A 83 11.99 -2.77 -2.07
CA THR A 83 11.43 -3.62 -1.02
C THR A 83 10.71 -2.75 0.02
N GLY A 84 9.55 -2.17 -0.35
CA GLY A 84 8.84 -1.23 0.51
C GLY A 84 7.62 -0.55 -0.11
N ILE A 85 7.16 0.52 0.54
CA ILE A 85 6.14 1.43 0.00
C ILE A 85 6.76 2.19 -1.19
N PRO A 86 6.16 2.17 -2.39
CA PRO A 86 6.73 2.83 -3.57
C PRO A 86 6.88 4.33 -3.32
N ALA A 87 7.96 4.92 -3.86
CA ALA A 87 8.29 6.33 -3.67
C ALA A 87 7.12 7.30 -3.96
N SER A 88 6.28 7.00 -4.95
CA SER A 88 5.10 7.82 -5.27
C SER A 88 4.10 7.93 -4.12
N ILE A 89 3.84 6.82 -3.41
CA ILE A 89 2.98 6.80 -2.22
C ILE A 89 3.72 7.46 -1.05
N ARG A 90 5.02 7.19 -0.92
CA ARG A 90 5.87 7.75 0.15
C ARG A 90 5.91 9.27 0.13
N LEU A 91 5.89 9.88 -1.04
CA LEU A 91 5.83 11.34 -1.23
C LEU A 91 4.48 11.94 -0.82
N ALA A 92 3.40 11.16 -0.89
CA ALA A 92 2.06 11.57 -0.46
C ALA A 92 1.84 11.37 1.06
N LEU A 93 2.69 10.59 1.72
CA LEU A 93 2.63 10.35 3.16
C LEU A 93 3.34 11.47 3.95
N PRO A 94 2.94 11.69 5.21
CA PRO A 94 3.64 12.65 6.04
C PRO A 94 5.08 12.17 6.22
N LEU A 95 6.02 13.12 6.13
CA LEU A 95 7.43 12.87 6.40
C LEU A 95 7.54 12.15 7.75
N PRO A 96 8.27 11.02 7.83
CA PRO A 96 8.46 10.33 9.10
C PRO A 96 8.98 11.35 10.12
N LYS A 97 8.35 11.39 11.30
CA LYS A 97 8.83 12.26 12.38
C LYS A 97 10.15 11.70 12.88
N ILE A 98 11.24 12.07 12.22
CA ILE A 98 12.59 11.85 12.72
C ILE A 98 12.68 12.72 13.97
N LYS A 99 12.66 12.11 15.15
CA LYS A 99 13.18 12.78 16.33
C LYS A 99 14.68 12.93 16.10
N VAL A 100 15.10 14.04 15.51
CA VAL A 100 16.48 14.48 15.64
C VAL A 100 16.68 14.73 17.14
N GLY A 101 17.34 13.79 17.80
CA GLY A 101 17.85 14.01 19.13
C GLY A 101 18.89 15.12 19.00
N THR A 102 18.51 16.33 19.37
CA THR A 102 19.49 17.35 19.76
C THR A 102 19.79 17.07 21.22
N ASP A 103 20.93 16.43 21.47
CA ASP A 103 21.70 16.60 22.70
C ASP A 103 23.06 17.16 22.30
#